data_AF-A0A0P9MRA5-F1
#
_entry.id   AF-A0A0P9MRA5-F1
#
_cell.length_a   1.000
_cell.length_b   1.000
_cell.length_c   1.000
_cell.angle_alpha   90.00
_cell.angle_beta   90.00
_cell.angle_gamma   90.00
#
_symmetry.space_group_name_H-M   'P 1'
#
loop_
_entity.id
_entity.type
_entity.pdbx_description
1 polymer ?
#
loop_
_entity_poly.entity_id
_entity_poly.type
_entity_poly.pdbx_seq_one_letter_code
_entity_poly.pdbx_strand_id
1 'polypeptide(L)'
;MLKTEFAAFVEEQIALAGEILADAKVSKRDYMSGGKLSVFLALHRVLQGKPTEQDLGMFDAINDSLQSLQILNSKETFLERLEP
;
A
#
# COMPACT_ATOMS: atom_id res chain seq x y z
N MET A 1 -5.38 -6.34 -13.42
CA MET A 1 -5.05 -4.89 -13.35
C MET A 1 -3.58 -4.74 -13.69
N LEU A 2 -3.27 -3.87 -14.66
CA LEU A 2 -1.90 -3.63 -15.10
C LEU A 2 -1.09 -2.92 -14.02
N LYS A 3 0.22 -3.16 -13.98
CA LYS A 3 1.12 -2.46 -13.05
C LYS A 3 1.02 -0.93 -13.15
N THR A 4 0.82 -0.39 -14.35
CA THR A 4 0.67 1.05 -14.61
C THR A 4 -0.64 1.61 -14.04
N GLU A 5 -1.75 0.89 -14.20
CA GLU A 5 -3.05 1.25 -13.62
C GLU A 5 -2.97 1.25 -12.09
N PHE A 6 -2.34 0.24 -11.51
CA PHE A 6 -2.18 0.16 -10.06
C PHE A 6 -1.25 1.26 -9.53
N ALA A 7 -0.18 1.60 -10.25
CA ALA A 7 0.68 2.70 -9.88
C ALA A 7 -0.06 4.04 -9.88
N ALA A 8 -0.89 4.30 -10.91
CA ALA A 8 -1.73 5.49 -10.97
C ALA A 8 -2.72 5.55 -9.79
N PHE A 9 -3.35 4.42 -9.45
CA PHE A 9 -4.20 4.32 -8.27
C PHE A 9 -3.45 4.64 -6.96
N VAL A 10 -2.24 4.10 -6.78
CA VAL A 10 -1.41 4.37 -5.59
C VAL A 10 -1.08 5.87 -5.49
N GLU A 11 -0.72 6.52 -6.59
CA GLU A 11 -0.43 7.96 -6.63
C GLU A 11 -1.66 8.82 -6.29
N GLU A 12 -2.84 8.45 -6.81
CA GLU A 12 -4.10 9.11 -6.46
C GLU A 12 -4.40 9.00 -4.96
N GLN A 13 -4.24 7.80 -4.38
CA GLN A 13 -4.49 7.61 -2.94
C GLN A 13 -3.49 8.37 -2.05
N ILE A 14 -2.24 8.54 -2.48
CA ILE A 14 -1.25 9.38 -1.79
C ILE A 14 -1.71 10.84 -1.80
N ALA A 15 -2.14 11.36 -2.96
CA ALA A 15 -2.61 12.73 -3.09
C ALA A 15 -3.83 12.98 -2.18
N LEU A 16 -4.84 12.11 -2.23
CA LEU A 16 -6.05 12.20 -1.40
C LEU A 16 -5.74 12.17 0.10
N ALA A 17 -4.83 11.30 0.53
CA ALA A 17 -4.44 11.24 1.94
C ALA A 17 -3.69 12.52 2.37
N GLY A 18 -2.85 13.06 1.49
CA GLY A 18 -2.15 14.34 1.70
C GLY A 18 -3.11 15.53 1.85
N GLU A 19 -4.14 15.63 1.01
CA GLU A 19 -5.16 16.66 1.11
C GLU A 19 -5.91 16.62 2.45
N ILE A 20 -6.29 15.42 2.91
CA ILE A 20 -6.97 15.26 4.19
C ILE A 20 -6.08 15.75 5.34
N LEU A 21 -4.82 15.34 5.37
CA LEU A 21 -3.88 15.71 6.42
C LEU A 21 -3.52 17.21 6.39
N ALA A 22 -3.66 17.87 5.23
CA ALA A 22 -3.43 19.30 5.07
C ALA A 22 -4.58 20.20 5.56
N ASP A 23 -5.79 19.66 5.80
CA ASP A 23 -6.98 20.43 6.27
C ASP A 23 -6.83 20.97 7.71
N ALA A 24 -5.67 20.76 8.37
CA ALA A 24 -5.28 21.29 9.68
C ALA A 24 -6.25 20.97 10.84
N LYS A 25 -7.20 20.07 10.61
CA LYS A 25 -8.07 19.49 11.64
C LYS A 25 -7.39 18.22 12.14
N VAL A 26 -7.52 17.96 13.44
CA VAL A 26 -7.13 16.67 14.02
C VAL A 26 -8.41 15.92 14.37
N SER A 27 -8.62 14.82 13.67
CA SER A 27 -9.83 14.02 13.69
C SER A 27 -9.50 12.54 13.50
N LYS A 28 -10.51 11.69 13.69
CA LYS A 28 -10.40 10.25 13.36
C LYS A 28 -10.00 10.02 11.91
N ARG A 29 -10.40 10.92 11.01
CA ARG A 29 -10.09 10.83 9.57
C ARG A 29 -8.60 10.97 9.31
N ASP A 30 -7.91 11.81 10.08
CA ASP A 30 -6.46 12.05 9.91
C ASP A 30 -5.64 10.84 10.30
N TYR A 31 -5.97 10.18 11.42
CA TYR A 31 -5.33 8.92 11.81
C TYR A 31 -5.53 7.83 10.76
N MET A 32 -6.74 7.71 10.20
CA MET A 32 -7.03 6.76 9.12
C MET A 32 -6.22 7.09 7.85
N SER A 33 -6.16 8.36 7.46
CA SER A 33 -5.38 8.83 6.32
C SER A 33 -3.88 8.62 6.53
N GLY A 34 -3.36 8.85 7.73
CA GLY A 34 -1.95 8.61 8.05
C GLY A 34 -1.57 7.12 7.93
N GLY A 35 -2.43 6.22 8.41
CA GLY A 35 -2.24 4.78 8.24
C GLY A 35 -2.24 4.37 6.75
N LYS A 36 -3.23 4.84 5.98
CA LYS A 36 -3.31 4.60 4.53
C LYS A 36 -2.08 5.15 3.79
N LEU A 37 -1.70 6.40 4.07
CA LEU A 37 -0.56 7.06 3.45
C LEU A 37 0.73 6.26 3.68
N SER A 38 0.92 5.72 4.88
CA SER A 38 2.09 4.89 5.21
C SER A 38 2.19 3.67 4.30
N VAL A 39 1.08 2.97 4.07
CA VAL A 39 1.01 1.80 3.16
C VAL A 39 1.23 2.22 1.70
N PHE A 40 0.57 3.28 1.24
CA PHE A 40 0.66 3.69 -0.16
C PHE A 40 2.04 4.24 -0.53
N LEU A 41 2.73 4.93 0.40
CA LEU A 41 4.12 5.34 0.19
C LEU A 41 5.07 4.14 0.08
N ALA A 42 4.85 3.09 0.87
CA ALA A 42 5.61 1.84 0.74
C ALA A 42 5.35 1.17 -0.62
N LEU A 43 4.09 1.14 -1.08
CA LEU A 43 3.72 0.58 -2.39
C LEU A 43 4.39 1.36 -3.52
N HIS A 44 4.38 2.69 -3.46
CA HIS A 44 5.03 3.55 -4.45
C HIS A 44 6.52 3.20 -4.61
N ARG A 45 7.24 3.03 -3.48
CA ARG A 45 8.66 2.62 -3.48
C ARG A 45 8.87 1.23 -4.07
N VAL A 46 8.03 0.26 -3.70
CA VAL A 46 8.10 -1.11 -4.25
C VAL A 46 7.86 -1.13 -5.75
N LEU A 47 6.84 -0.41 -6.24
CA LEU A 47 6.48 -0.37 -7.66
C LEU A 47 7.59 0.24 -8.52
N GLN A 48 8.36 1.17 -7.98
CA GLN A 48 9.55 1.75 -8.58
C GLN A 48 10.82 0.88 -8.47
N GLY A 49 10.74 -0.28 -7.82
CA GLY A 49 11.88 -1.17 -7.60
C GLY A 49 12.89 -0.64 -6.58
N LYS A 50 12.45 0.21 -5.64
CA LYS A 50 13.29 0.83 -4.60
C LYS A 50 12.73 0.61 -3.18
N PRO A 51 12.38 -0.62 -2.78
CA PRO A 51 11.86 -0.87 -1.44
C PRO A 51 12.94 -0.65 -0.36
N THR A 52 12.50 -0.22 0.82
CA THR A 52 13.30 -0.32 2.05
C THR A 52 13.00 -1.63 2.79
N GLU A 53 13.87 -2.05 3.71
CA GLU A 53 13.61 -3.21 4.58
C GLU A 53 12.28 -3.09 5.35
N GLN A 54 11.91 -1.86 5.74
CA GLN A 54 10.64 -1.59 6.40
C GLN A 54 9.44 -1.82 5.46
N ASP A 55 9.56 -1.44 4.18
CA ASP A 55 8.53 -1.69 3.18
C ASP A 55 8.34 -3.19 2.94
N LEU A 56 9.46 -3.92 2.83
CA LEU A 56 9.44 -5.38 2.66
C LEU A 56 8.77 -6.05 3.86
N GLY A 57 9.20 -5.75 5.09
CA GLY A 57 8.60 -6.33 6.29
C GLY A 57 7.11 -5.98 6.46
N MET A 58 6.70 -4.77 6.07
CA MET A 58 5.28 -4.39 6.07
C MET A 58 4.46 -5.27 5.13
N PHE A 59 4.93 -5.46 3.89
CA PHE A 59 4.21 -6.28 2.92
C PHE A 59 4.31 -7.77 3.20
N ASP A 60 5.40 -8.24 3.81
CA ASP A 60 5.53 -9.62 4.29
C ASP A 60 4.47 -9.92 5.34
N ALA A 61 4.33 -9.07 6.36
CA ALA A 61 3.28 -9.22 7.37
C ALA A 61 1.85 -9.20 6.79
N ILE A 62 1.61 -8.38 5.74
CA ILE A 62 0.33 -8.37 5.02
C ILE A 62 0.14 -9.69 4.26
N ASN A 63 1.15 -10.16 3.52
CA ASN A 63 1.09 -11.41 2.79
C ASN A 63 0.88 -12.60 3.74
N ASP A 64 1.65 -12.71 4.83
CA ASP A 64 1.49 -13.72 5.88
C ASP A 64 0.06 -13.76 6.41
N SER A 65 -0.52 -12.58 6.66
CA SER A 65 -1.91 -12.48 7.13
C SER A 65 -2.90 -13.01 6.10
N LEU A 66 -2.75 -12.60 4.83
CA LEU A 66 -3.63 -13.04 3.74
C LEU A 66 -3.50 -14.55 3.47
N GLN A 67 -2.28 -15.08 3.55
CA GLN A 67 -1.98 -16.50 3.35
C GLN A 67 -2.48 -17.35 4.52
N SER A 68 -2.30 -16.89 5.77
CA SER A 68 -2.82 -17.57 6.95
C SER A 68 -4.36 -17.61 6.96
N LEU A 69 -5.01 -16.59 6.40
CA LEU A 69 -6.46 -16.56 6.18
C LEU A 69 -6.90 -17.31 4.92
N GLN A 70 -5.97 -17.91 4.18
CA GLN A 70 -6.20 -18.65 2.92
C GLN A 70 -6.86 -17.80 1.81
N ILE A 71 -6.68 -16.48 1.87
CA ILE A 71 -7.07 -15.54 0.80
C ILE A 71 -6.06 -15.60 -0.35
N LEU A 72 -4.78 -15.80 -0.02
CA LEU A 72 -3.71 -16.10 -0.95
C LEU A 72 -3.17 -17.52 -0.69
N ASN A 73 -2.66 -18.17 -1.74
CA ASN A 73 -1.92 -19.41 -1.54
C ASN A 73 -0.60 -19.12 -0.79
N SER A 74 -0.05 -20.10 -0.08
CA SER A 74 1.16 -19.94 0.77
C SER A 74 2.45 -19.57 0.02
N LYS A 75 2.41 -19.48 -1.30
CA LYS A 75 3.53 -19.08 -2.16
C LYS A 75 3.21 -17.84 -3.00
N GLU A 76 2.04 -17.25 -2.81
CA GLU A 76 1.57 -16.09 -3.57
C GLU A 76 1.65 -14.82 -2.72
N THR A 77 2.08 -13.73 -3.33
CA THR A 77 1.96 -12.40 -2.74
C THR A 77 0.83 -11.60 -3.40
N PHE A 78 0.28 -10.60 -2.71
CA PHE A 78 -0.78 -9.79 -3.32
C PHE A 78 -0.27 -9.00 -4.54
N LEU A 79 1.03 -8.70 -4.61
CA LEU A 79 1.64 -7.99 -5.74
C LEU A 79 1.81 -8.87 -6.99
N GLU A 80 1.90 -10.20 -6.84
CA GLU A 80 1.92 -11.13 -7.98
C GLU A 80 0.56 -11.21 -8.71
N ARG A 81 -0.50 -10.62 -8.13
CA ARG A 81 -1.80 -10.47 -8.81
C ARG A 81 -1.80 -9.37 -9.87
N LEU A 82 -0.73 -8.56 -9.96
CA LEU A 82 -0.59 -7.56 -11.01
C LEU A 82 -0.31 -8.23 -12.34
N GLU A 83 -1.03 -7.81 -13.37
CA GLU A 83 -0.77 -8.25 -14.73
C GLU A 83 0.51 -7.59 -15.26
N PRO A 84 1.29 -8.30 -16.09
CA PRO A 84 2.50 -7.77 -16.74
C PRO A 84 2.29 -6.44 -17.45
#